data_AF-A0A7C3DZI5-F1
#
_entry.id   AF-A0A7C3DZI5-F1
#
_cell.length_a   1.000
_cell.length_b   1.000
_cell.length_c   1.000
_cell.angle_alpha   90.00
_cell.angle_beta   90.00
_cell.angle_gamma   90.00
#
_symmetry.space_group_name_H-M   'P 1'
#
loop_
_entity.id
_entity.type
_entity.pdbx_description
1 polymer ?
#
loop_
_entity_poly.entity_id
_entity_poly.type
_entity_poly.pdbx_seq_one_letter_code
_entity_poly.pdbx_strand_id
1 'polypeptide(L)'
;MTTCLAFLGIAELVLMLVFLPVSLALFAFWLWMLIHAIQNRGLNDSERIVWVIVIVFVNLIGALIYFFIGRPRGQAAVHLPPRSP
;
A
#
# COMPACT_ATOMS: atom_id res chain seq x y z
N MET A 1 27.40 -17.57 -32.45
CA MET A 1 27.55 -17.85 -31.00
C MET A 1 27.71 -16.55 -30.20
N THR A 2 28.65 -15.67 -30.55
CA THR A 2 28.88 -14.36 -29.91
C THR A 2 27.72 -13.37 -29.99
N THR A 3 27.02 -13.31 -31.12
CA THR A 3 25.83 -12.44 -31.29
C THR A 3 24.69 -12.84 -30.36
N CYS A 4 24.44 -14.13 -30.17
CA CYS A 4 23.41 -14.64 -29.27
C CYS A 4 23.68 -14.27 -27.79
N LEU A 5 24.95 -14.32 -27.37
CA LEU A 5 25.38 -13.88 -26.04
C LEU A 5 25.16 -12.38 -25.81
N ALA A 6 25.44 -11.55 -26.82
CA ALA A 6 25.20 -10.10 -26.75
C ALA A 6 23.70 -9.77 -26.59
N PHE A 7 22.82 -10.45 -27.34
CA PHE A 7 21.37 -10.26 -27.20
C PHE A 7 20.84 -10.68 -25.82
N LEU A 8 21.32 -11.80 -25.29
CA LEU A 8 20.96 -12.26 -23.93
C LEU A 8 21.37 -11.24 -22.86
N GLY A 9 22.59 -10.70 -22.94
CA GLY A 9 23.08 -9.71 -21.97
C GLY A 9 22.31 -8.38 -22.02
N ILE A 10 21.94 -7.90 -23.21
CA ILE A 10 21.13 -6.67 -23.34
C ILE A 10 19.73 -6.89 -22.78
N ALA A 11 19.10 -8.03 -23.09
CA ALA A 11 17.77 -8.35 -22.57
C ALA A 11 17.74 -8.43 -21.04
N GLU A 12 18.76 -9.04 -20.43
CA GLU A 12 18.89 -9.11 -18.96
C GLU A 12 19.09 -7.73 -18.34
N LEU A 13 19.94 -6.88 -18.94
CA LEU A 13 20.16 -5.51 -18.47
C LEU A 13 18.88 -4.67 -18.52
N VAL A 14 18.12 -4.78 -19.61
CA VAL A 14 16.84 -4.08 -19.77
C VAL A 14 15.83 -4.58 -18.72
N LEU A 15 15.77 -5.90 -18.52
CA LEU A 15 14.90 -6.49 -17.51
C LEU A 15 15.28 -6.01 -16.10
N MET A 16 16.56 -5.98 -15.75
CA MET A 16 17.02 -5.44 -14.48
C MET A 16 16.69 -3.95 -14.31
N LEU A 17 16.90 -3.14 -15.36
CA LEU A 17 16.64 -1.70 -15.32
C LEU A 17 15.16 -1.35 -15.09
N VAL A 18 14.24 -2.21 -15.53
CA VAL A 18 12.79 -2.00 -15.36
C VAL A 18 12.27 -2.66 -14.08
N PHE A 19 12.63 -3.91 -13.82
CA PHE A 19 12.08 -4.66 -12.69
C PHE A 19 12.62 -4.18 -11.34
N LEU A 20 13.88 -3.72 -11.27
CA LEU A 20 14.46 -3.23 -10.03
C LEU A 20 13.74 -1.98 -9.48
N PRO A 21 13.55 -0.88 -10.24
CA PRO A 21 12.83 0.27 -9.72
C PRO A 21 11.35 -0.03 -9.47
N VAL A 22 10.71 -0.87 -10.29
CA VAL A 22 9.31 -1.25 -10.07
C VAL A 22 9.15 -2.04 -8.77
N SER A 23 10.00 -3.05 -8.53
CA SER A 23 9.94 -3.83 -7.29
C SER A 23 10.23 -2.96 -6.05
N LEU A 24 11.20 -2.05 -6.12
CA LEU A 24 11.47 -1.06 -5.07
C LEU A 24 10.27 -0.14 -4.83
N ALA A 25 9.61 0.35 -5.88
CA ALA A 25 8.44 1.21 -5.76
C ALA A 25 7.26 0.46 -5.12
N LEU A 26 7.01 -0.79 -5.51
CA LEU A 26 5.96 -1.62 -4.92
C LEU A 26 6.25 -1.94 -3.44
N PHE A 27 7.51 -2.22 -3.11
CA PHE A 27 7.94 -2.46 -1.73
C PHE A 27 7.82 -1.19 -0.87
N ALA A 28 8.26 -0.05 -1.39
CA ALA A 28 8.12 1.25 -0.73
C ALA A 28 6.65 1.63 -0.54
N PHE A 29 5.79 1.37 -1.54
CA PHE A 29 4.35 1.58 -1.43
C PHE A 29 3.74 0.69 -0.35
N TRP A 30 4.09 -0.60 -0.30
CA TRP A 30 3.62 -1.52 0.74
C TRP A 30 4.01 -1.05 2.15
N LEU A 31 5.28 -0.68 2.35
CA LEU A 31 5.75 -0.13 3.62
C LEU A 31 5.04 1.17 3.99
N TRP A 32 4.86 2.07 3.02
CA TRP A 32 4.16 3.33 3.23
C TRP A 32 2.72 3.10 3.70
N MET A 33 2.00 2.14 3.10
CA MET A 33 0.65 1.80 3.53
C MET A 33 0.61 1.19 4.94
N LEU A 34 1.60 0.37 5.30
CA LEU A 34 1.73 -0.17 6.65
C LEU A 34 1.96 0.93 7.69
N ILE A 35 2.91 1.84 7.43
CA ILE A 35 3.20 2.99 8.29
C ILE A 35 1.95 3.87 8.42
N HIS A 36 1.28 4.15 7.30
CA HIS A 36 0.05 4.93 7.28
C HIS A 36 -1.05 4.27 8.11
N ALA A 37 -1.24 2.95 8.04
CA ALA A 37 -2.19 2.23 8.90
C ALA A 37 -1.88 2.38 10.38
N ILE A 38 -0.62 2.19 10.77
CA ILE A 38 -0.17 2.30 12.17
C ILE A 38 -0.37 3.72 12.71
N GLN A 39 -0.06 4.74 11.91
CA GLN A 39 -0.13 6.15 12.32
C GLN A 39 -1.53 6.77 12.19
N ASN A 40 -2.50 6.06 11.61
CA ASN A 40 -3.83 6.59 11.38
C ASN A 40 -4.62 6.70 12.69
N ARG A 41 -4.73 7.93 13.19
CA ARG A 41 -5.51 8.28 14.40
C ARG A 41 -7.02 8.30 14.18
N GLY A 42 -7.48 8.29 12.92
CA GLY A 42 -8.90 8.25 12.61
C GLY A 42 -9.52 6.85 12.64
N LEU A 43 -8.70 5.79 12.75
CA LEU A 43 -9.16 4.42 12.98
C LEU A 43 -9.28 4.18 14.48
N ASN A 44 -10.32 3.44 14.88
CA ASN A 44 -10.35 2.90 16.23
C ASN A 44 -9.23 1.84 16.40
N ASP A 45 -8.87 1.49 17.64
CA ASP A 45 -7.72 0.62 17.89
C ASP A 45 -7.90 -0.79 17.29
N SER A 46 -9.13 -1.31 17.26
CA SER A 46 -9.43 -2.61 16.66
C SER A 46 -9.28 -2.60 15.14
N GLU A 47 -9.81 -1.57 14.48
CA GLU A 47 -9.67 -1.35 13.03
C GLU A 47 -8.21 -1.20 12.64
N ARG A 48 -7.43 -0.44 13.41
CA ARG A 48 -6.00 -0.27 13.17
C ARG A 48 -5.28 -1.62 13.18
N ILE A 49 -5.52 -2.44 14.21
CA ILE A 49 -4.91 -3.76 14.34
C ILE A 49 -5.30 -4.65 13.15
N VAL A 50 -6.58 -4.69 12.78
CA VAL A 50 -7.06 -5.47 11.63
C VAL A 50 -6.35 -5.05 10.34
N TRP A 51 -6.27 -3.74 10.06
CA TRP A 51 -5.62 -3.26 8.85
C TRP A 51 -4.12 -3.55 8.81
N VAL A 52 -3.42 -3.40 9.94
CA VAL A 52 -2.00 -3.77 10.03
C VAL A 52 -1.80 -5.26 9.73
N ILE A 53 -2.61 -6.13 10.34
CA ILE A 53 -2.57 -7.58 10.08
C ILE A 53 -2.84 -7.88 8.61
N VAL A 54 -3.88 -7.29 8.02
CA VAL A 54 -4.22 -7.48 6.61
C VAL A 54 -3.07 -7.05 5.69
N ILE A 55 -2.45 -5.90 5.93
CA ILE A 55 -1.34 -5.40 5.10
C ILE A 55 -0.11 -6.31 5.23
N VAL A 56 0.18 -6.82 6.43
CA VAL A 56 1.34 -7.69 6.68
C VAL A 56 1.17 -9.06 6.02
N PHE A 57 0.02 -9.73 6.19
CA PHE A 57 -0.18 -11.08 5.68
C PHE A 57 -0.57 -11.13 4.20
N VAL A 58 -1.31 -10.13 3.72
CA VAL A 58 -1.78 -10.06 2.32
C VAL A 58 -0.86 -9.19 1.45
N ASN A 59 0.21 -8.64 2.03
CA ASN A 59 1.26 -7.88 1.34
C ASN A 59 0.69 -6.73 0.47
N LEU A 60 1.13 -6.65 -0.79
CA LEU A 60 0.75 -5.58 -1.73
C LEU A 60 -0.77 -5.51 -1.94
N ILE A 61 -1.46 -6.65 -1.94
CA ILE A 61 -2.92 -6.69 -2.06
C ILE A 61 -3.57 -6.05 -0.83
N GLY A 62 -3.10 -6.39 0.38
CA GLY A 62 -3.56 -5.77 1.62
C GLY A 62 -3.32 -4.25 1.64
N ALA A 63 -2.15 -3.81 1.18
CA ALA A 63 -1.83 -2.38 1.02
C ALA A 63 -2.78 -1.67 0.05
N LEU A 64 -3.11 -2.27 -1.09
CA LEU A 64 -4.06 -1.72 -2.05
C LEU A 64 -5.47 -1.63 -1.47
N ILE A 65 -5.95 -2.68 -0.81
CA ILE A 65 -7.27 -2.67 -0.15
C ILE A 65 -7.33 -1.56 0.90
N TYR A 66 -6.30 -1.45 1.74
CA TYR A 66 -6.22 -0.38 2.74
C TYR A 66 -6.22 1.01 2.10
N PHE A 67 -5.47 1.20 1.00
CA PHE A 67 -5.39 2.48 0.29
C PHE A 67 -6.75 2.98 -0.21
N PHE A 68 -7.59 2.09 -0.74
CA PHE A 68 -8.90 2.43 -1.29
C PHE A 68 -10.04 2.44 -0.25
N ILE A 69 -10.01 1.52 0.73
CA ILE A 69 -11.16 1.25 1.61
C ILE A 69 -10.88 1.63 3.06
N GLY A 70 -9.64 1.44 3.55
CA GLY A 70 -9.30 1.58 4.97
C GLY A 70 -9.20 3.00 5.51
N ARG A 71 -9.65 4.01 4.75
CA ARG A 71 -9.66 5.40 5.22
C ARG A 71 -10.93 5.66 6.04
N PRO A 72 -10.82 6.24 7.25
CA PRO A 72 -11.96 6.61 8.05
C PRO A 72 -12.86 7.56 7.25
N ARG A 73 -14.07 7.10 6.92
CA ARG A 73 -15.11 8.01 6.41
C ARG A 73 -15.59 8.79 7.62
N GLY A 74 -15.28 10.08 7.65
CA GLY A 74 -15.52 10.94 8.80
C GLY A 74 -16.92 10.74 9.36
N GLN A 75 -17.00 10.24 10.59
CA GLN A 75 -18.24 10.16 11.38
C GLN A 75 -18.71 11.56 11.84
N ALA A 76 -18.21 12.62 11.22
CA ALA A 76 -18.39 14.02 11.63
C ALA A 76 -19.80 14.59 11.38
N ALA A 77 -20.75 13.81 10.84
CA ALA A 77 -22.06 14.35 10.43
C ALA A 77 -23.27 13.81 11.23
N VAL A 78 -23.13 12.86 12.15
CA VAL A 78 -24.31 12.15 12.75
C VAL A 78 -24.44 12.33 14.27
N HIS A 79 -23.58 13.11 14.92
CA HIS A 79 -23.87 13.65 16.26
C HIS A 79 -24.08 15.17 16.18
N LEU A 80 -25.07 15.59 15.39
CA LEU A 80 -25.64 16.91 15.63
C LEU A 80 -26.37 16.83 16.98
N PRO A 81 -26.03 17.67 17.97
CA PRO A 81 -26.92 17.85 19.11
C PRO A 81 -28.30 18.34 18.59
N PRO A 82 -29.40 18.11 19.31
CA PRO A 82 -30.71 18.63 18.92
C PRO A 82 -30.59 20.14 18.68
N ARG A 83 -30.87 20.60 17.46
CA ARG A 83 -30.98 22.04 17.18
C ARG A 83 -32.22 22.53 17.92
N SER A 84 -32.02 23.07 19.12
CA SER A 84 -33.07 23.76 19.86
C SER A 84 -33.56 24.97 19.04
N PRO A 85 -34.88 25.21 18.96
CA PRO A 85 -35.45 26.36 18.24
C PRO A 85 -35.05 27.70 18.85
#